data_AF-A0A962XAY7-F1
#
_entry.id   AF-A0A962XAY7-F1
#
_cell.length_a   1.000
_cell.length_b   1.000
_cell.length_c   1.000
_cell.angle_alpha   90.00
_cell.angle_beta   90.00
_cell.angle_gamma   90.00
#
_symmetry.space_group_name_H-M   'P 1'
#
loop_
_entity.id
_entity.type
_entity.pdbx_description
1 polymer ?
#
loop_
_entity_poly.entity_id
_entity_poly.type
_entity_poly.pdbx_seq_one_letter_code
_entity_poly.pdbx_strand_id
1 'polypeptide(L)' 'MAIKPLAVTACTMTNALGRGMAASLAALRNRESGLRPCDFEDADLPTWVGRVAGVEDEPLTGEFSVFDCRNNRLARL' A
#
# COMPACT_ATOMS: atom_id res chain seq x y z
N MET A 1 15.85 18.55 31.99
CA MET A 1 16.43 17.30 31.45
C MET A 1 16.27 17.34 29.94
N ALA A 2 17.33 17.18 29.15
CA ALA A 2 17.25 17.20 27.69
C ALA A 2 16.75 15.85 27.17
N ILE A 3 15.78 15.84 26.26
CA ILE A 3 15.28 14.60 25.64
C ILE A 3 16.28 14.17 24.56
N LYS A 4 16.69 12.90 24.58
CA LYS A 4 17.54 12.32 23.53
C LYS A 4 16.74 12.14 22.24
N PRO A 5 17.21 12.65 21.08
CA PRO A 5 16.52 12.43 19.81
C PRO A 5 16.43 10.94 19.44
N LEU A 6 15.29 10.53 18.88
CA LEU A 6 15.06 9.20 18.33
C LEU A 6 15.08 9.27 16.81
N ALA A 7 16.05 8.61 16.18
CA ALA A 7 16.18 8.56 14.74
C ALA A 7 15.34 7.42 14.13
N VAL A 8 14.72 7.68 12.99
CA VAL A 8 14.16 6.63 12.11
C VAL A 8 15.31 6.09 11.26
N THR A 9 15.69 4.83 11.50
CA THR A 9 16.85 4.21 10.82
C THR A 9 16.45 3.29 9.67
N ALA A 10 15.19 2.89 9.59
CA ALA A 10 14.64 2.08 8.51
C ALA A 10 13.15 2.41 8.32
N CYS A 11 12.70 2.41 7.07
CA CYS A 11 11.30 2.53 6.72
C CYS A 11 11.01 1.83 5.38
N THR A 12 9.76 1.44 5.20
CA THR A 12 9.20 0.98 3.92
C THR A 12 7.83 1.60 3.73
N MET A 13 7.35 1.62 2.51
CA MET A 13 6.02 2.11 2.16
C MET A 13 5.45 1.27 1.03
N THR A 14 4.25 0.75 1.22
CA THR A 14 3.47 0.05 0.19
C THR A 14 2.20 0.85 -0.06
N ASN A 15 2.07 1.43 -1.24
CA ASN A 15 0.92 2.26 -1.62
C ASN A 15 0.62 2.10 -3.12
N ALA A 16 -0.27 2.94 -3.66
CA ALA A 16 -0.67 2.90 -5.06
C ALA A 16 0.45 3.25 -6.06
N LEU A 17 1.57 3.81 -5.60
CA LEU A 17 2.77 4.08 -6.39
C LEU A 17 3.72 2.88 -6.45
N GLY A 18 3.47 1.84 -5.64
CA GLY A 18 4.23 0.60 -5.62
C GLY A 18 4.70 0.18 -4.23
N ARG A 19 5.55 -0.85 -4.20
CA ARG A 19 6.10 -1.47 -3.00
C ARG A 19 7.50 -0.94 -2.72
N GLY A 20 7.74 -0.56 -1.48
CA GLY A 20 9.02 -0.02 -1.01
C GLY A 20 9.23 1.46 -1.31
N MET A 21 10.23 2.04 -0.63
CA MET A 21 10.56 3.46 -0.74
C MET A 21 11.00 3.87 -2.14
N ALA A 22 11.67 2.99 -2.89
CA ALA A 22 12.20 3.31 -4.21
C ALA A 22 11.09 3.64 -5.22
N ALA A 23 10.01 2.85 -5.25
CA ALA A 23 8.88 3.06 -6.14
C ALA A 23 8.18 4.40 -5.84
N SER A 24 7.87 4.63 -4.57
CA SER A 24 7.25 5.89 -4.14
C SER A 24 8.15 7.12 -4.41
N LEU A 25 9.45 7.00 -4.16
CA LEU A 25 10.40 8.11 -4.41
C LEU A 25 10.51 8.44 -5.90
N ALA A 26 10.56 7.43 -6.77
CA ALA A 26 10.59 7.62 -8.21
C ALA A 26 9.33 8.34 -8.71
N ALA A 27 8.16 7.85 -8.33
CA ALA A 27 6.88 8.44 -8.72
C ALA A 27 6.73 9.88 -8.21
N LEU A 28 7.12 10.17 -6.96
CA LEU A 28 7.10 11.53 -6.40
C LEU A 28 8.02 12.47 -7.17
N ARG A 29 9.24 12.03 -7.54
CA ARG A 29 10.19 12.84 -8.33
C ARG A 29 9.66 13.12 -9.74
N ASN A 30 9.00 12.13 -10.34
CA ASN A 30 8.42 12.24 -11.67
C ASN A 30 7.03 12.90 -11.69
N ARG A 31 6.46 13.20 -10.51
CA ARG A 31 5.10 13.73 -10.34
C ARG A 31 4.03 12.83 -10.95
N GLU A 32 4.23 11.53 -10.79
CA GLU A 32 3.30 10.49 -11.22
C GLU A 32 2.20 10.27 -10.17
N SER A 33 1.01 9.92 -10.65
CA SER A 33 -0.13 9.54 -9.80
C SER A 33 -0.28 8.02 -9.79
N GLY A 34 -0.56 7.45 -8.62
CA GLY A 34 -0.97 6.04 -8.48
C GLY A 34 -2.48 5.85 -8.54
N LEU A 35 -3.23 6.93 -8.77
CA LEU A 35 -4.67 6.85 -8.89
C LEU A 35 -5.06 6.21 -10.23
N ARG A 36 -6.04 5.32 -10.16
CA ARG A 36 -6.69 4.73 -11.34
C ARG A 36 -8.20 4.82 -11.20
N PRO A 37 -8.97 4.70 -12.30
CA PRO A 37 -10.43 4.63 -12.21
C PRO A 37 -10.86 3.55 -11.21
N CYS A 38 -11.89 3.86 -10.43
CA CYS A 38 -12.44 2.93 -9.43
C CYS A 38 -12.96 1.68 -10.13
N ASP A 39 -12.30 0.56 -9.85
CA ASP A 39 -12.68 -0.78 -10.29
C ASP A 39 -12.96 -1.68 -9.08
N PHE A 40 -13.38 -1.07 -7.97
CA PHE A 40 -13.58 -1.79 -6.72
C PHE A 40 -14.93 -2.47 -6.68
N GLU A 41 -14.97 -3.73 -7.12
CA GLU A 41 -16.09 -4.66 -6.97
C GLU A 41 -17.46 -3.97 -7.15
N ASP A 42 -18.30 -3.96 -6.12
CA ASP A 42 -19.67 -3.42 -6.17
C ASP A 42 -19.76 -1.88 -6.09
N ALA A 43 -18.62 -1.17 -6.13
CA ALA A 43 -18.60 0.29 -6.09
C ALA A 43 -18.93 0.89 -7.48
N ASP A 44 -20.21 1.14 -7.73
CA ASP A 44 -20.68 1.93 -8.88
C ASP A 44 -20.56 3.44 -8.60
N LEU A 45 -19.31 3.88 -8.45
CA LEU A 45 -18.97 5.29 -8.25
C LEU A 45 -17.91 5.69 -9.28
N PRO A 46 -18.21 6.62 -10.21
CA PRO A 46 -17.24 7.11 -11.19
C PRO A 46 -16.21 8.03 -10.52
N THR A 47 -15.26 7.42 -9.82
CA THR A 47 -14.20 8.09 -9.06
C THR A 47 -12.83 7.46 -9.34
N TRP A 48 -11.80 7.99 -8.68
CA TRP A 48 -10.42 7.51 -8.75
C TRP A 48 -10.00 6.93 -7.40
N VAL A 49 -9.28 5.81 -7.40
CA VAL A 49 -8.81 5.13 -6.19
C VAL A 49 -7.31 4.84 -6.28
N GLY A 50 -6.63 4.92 -5.14
CA GLY A 50 -5.25 4.46 -5.00
C GLY A 50 -5.25 2.99 -4.59
N ARG A 51 -5.17 2.06 -5.56
CA ARG A 51 -5.03 0.63 -5.26
C ARG A 51 -3.57 0.21 -5.37
N VAL A 52 -3.11 -0.59 -4.42
CA VAL A 52 -1.80 -1.26 -4.47
C VAL A 52 -1.91 -2.45 -5.43
N ALA A 53 -1.07 -2.47 -6.47
CA ALA A 53 -1.05 -3.56 -7.44
C ALA A 53 -0.58 -4.88 -6.81
N GLY A 54 -1.25 -5.99 -7.17
CA GLY A 54 -0.89 -7.35 -6.74
C GLY A 54 -1.38 -7.76 -5.36
N VAL A 55 -2.10 -6.91 -4.62
CA VAL A 55 -2.59 -7.26 -3.27
C VAL A 55 -3.64 -8.37 -3.31
N GLU A 56 -4.42 -8.46 -4.38
CA GLU A 56 -5.40 -9.53 -4.59
C GLU A 56 -4.74 -10.88 -4.93
N ASP A 57 -3.48 -10.89 -5.35
CA ASP A 57 -2.75 -12.10 -5.75
C ASP A 57 -1.99 -12.77 -4.60
N GLU A 58 -1.93 -12.12 -3.42
CA GLU A 58 -1.21 -12.61 -2.23
C GLU A 58 -2.17 -12.90 -1.05
N PRO A 59 -2.93 -14.01 -1.08
CA PRO A 59 -3.86 -14.36 0.00
C PRO A 59 -3.12 -14.70 1.30
N LEU A 60 -3.77 -14.45 2.43
CA LEU A 60 -3.29 -14.98 3.71
C LEU A 60 -3.52 -16.50 3.77
N THR A 61 -2.48 -17.22 4.17
CA THR A 61 -2.48 -18.69 4.27
C THR A 61 -2.25 -19.17 5.70
N GLY A 62 -2.51 -20.45 5.97
CA GLY A 62 -2.27 -21.05 7.28
C GLY A 62 -3.27 -20.54 8.34
N GLU A 63 -2.77 -20.30 9.56
CA GLU A 63 -3.59 -19.85 10.70
C GLU A 63 -4.27 -18.50 10.46
N PHE A 64 -3.72 -17.66 9.57
CA PHE A 64 -4.27 -16.34 9.28
C PHE A 64 -5.29 -16.35 8.12
N SER A 65 -5.55 -17.50 7.50
CA SER A 65 -6.47 -17.59 6.35
C SER A 65 -7.90 -17.15 6.68
N VAL A 66 -8.35 -17.33 7.93
CA VAL A 66 -9.66 -16.85 8.40
C VAL A 66 -9.77 -15.32 8.45
N PHE A 67 -8.64 -14.61 8.41
CA PHE A 67 -8.57 -13.16 8.37
C PHE A 67 -8.22 -12.64 6.98
N ASP A 68 -8.31 -13.48 5.95
CA ASP A 68 -7.98 -13.10 4.60
C ASP A 68 -8.95 -12.03 4.07
N CYS A 69 -8.41 -10.83 3.89
CA CYS A 69 -9.12 -9.69 3.31
C CYS A 69 -8.08 -8.74 2.71
N ARG A 70 -8.49 -7.85 1.80
CA ARG A 70 -7.56 -6.94 1.11
C ARG A 70 -6.70 -6.11 2.08
N ASN A 71 -7.29 -5.67 3.20
CA ASN A 71 -6.57 -4.91 4.21
C ASN A 71 -5.45 -5.72 4.87
N ASN A 72 -5.72 -6.96 5.24
CA ASN A 72 -4.75 -7.79 5.94
C ASN A 72 -3.69 -8.36 4.99
N ARG A 73 -4.06 -8.62 3.72
CA ARG A 73 -3.09 -8.90 2.65
C ARG A 73 -2.12 -7.74 2.49
N LEU A 74 -2.63 -6.51 2.39
CA LEU A 74 -1.80 -5.30 2.29
C LEU A 74 -0.84 -5.14 3.48
N ALA A 75 -1.30 -5.41 4.70
CA ALA A 75 -0.46 -5.33 5.90
C ALA A 75 0.70 -6.33 5.91
N ARG A 76 0.63 -7.40 5.10
CA ARG A 76 1.68 -8.41 4.97
C ARG A 76 2.70 -8.11 3.85
N LEU A 77 2.39 -7.19 2.93
CA LEU A 77 3.21 -6.86 1.75
C LEU A 77 4.41 -5.95 2.04
#